data_AF-A0A7S0MW43-F1
#
_entry.id   AF-A0A7S0MW43-F1
#
_cell.length_a   1.000
_cell.length_b   1.000
_cell.length_c   1.000
_cell.angle_alpha   90.00
_cell.angle_beta   90.00
_cell.angle_gamma   90.00
#
_symmetry.space_group_name_H-M   'P 1'
#
loop_
_entity.id
_entity.type
_entity.pdbx_description
1 polymer ?
#
loop_
_entity_poly.entity_id
_entity_poly.type
_entity_poly.pdbx_seq_one_letter_code
_entity_poly.pdbx_strand_id
1 'polypeptide(L)'
;GNRTREKKYAFDYVFDAYTSQEEIYNLTTRNLVDGVLEGFNATVFSYGATGAGKTYTMIGDTNTPGIMVLTLKDLFERIQHIRNAEYEYKVTFNYLEVYNENIR
;
A
#
# COMPACT_ATOMS: atom_id res chain seq x y z
N GLY A 1 -36.19 26.67 4.74
CA GLY A 1 -35.13 26.59 3.71
C GLY A 1 -34.04 25.67 4.22
N ASN A 2 -33.68 24.64 3.44
CA ASN A 2 -32.74 23.59 3.83
C ASN A 2 -31.37 24.17 4.24
N ARG A 3 -31.04 24.03 5.52
CA ARG A 3 -29.71 24.33 6.06
C ARG A 3 -28.89 23.06 5.92
N THR A 4 -27.94 23.04 4.98
CA THR A 4 -26.98 21.93 4.83
C THR A 4 -26.20 21.78 6.14
N ARG A 5 -26.37 20.66 6.84
CA ARG A 5 -25.59 20.34 8.03
C ARG A 5 -24.22 19.81 7.58
N GLU A 6 -23.17 20.51 7.96
CA GLU A 6 -21.79 20.03 7.81
C GLU A 6 -21.63 18.73 8.61
N LYS A 7 -20.98 17.72 7.99
CA LYS A 7 -20.56 16.49 8.66
C LYS A 7 -19.04 16.45 8.68
N LYS A 8 -18.47 16.17 9.84
CA LYS A 8 -17.02 16.05 10.05
C LYS A 8 -16.66 14.59 10.29
N TYR A 9 -15.51 14.19 9.77
CA TYR A 9 -14.94 12.85 9.89
C TYR A 9 -13.49 12.97 10.32
N ALA A 10 -12.99 11.99 11.06
CA ALA A 10 -11.60 11.92 11.51
C ALA A 10 -10.98 10.59 11.05
N PHE A 11 -9.73 10.65 10.62
CA PHE A 11 -8.92 9.53 10.14
C PHE A 11 -7.49 9.74 10.62
N ASP A 12 -6.69 8.68 10.69
CA ASP A 12 -5.27 8.78 11.05
C ASP A 12 -4.50 9.68 10.08
N TYR A 13 -4.81 9.56 8.79
CA TYR A 13 -4.27 10.40 7.72
C TYR A 13 -5.35 10.76 6.71
N VAL A 14 -5.22 11.96 6.12
CA VAL A 14 -6.06 12.44 5.02
C VAL A 14 -5.14 12.99 3.95
N PHE A 15 -5.30 12.50 2.73
CA PHE A 15 -4.49 12.87 1.57
C PHE A 15 -5.36 13.63 0.58
N ASP A 16 -4.79 14.67 -0.01
CA ASP A 16 -5.43 15.43 -1.09
C ASP A 16 -4.85 15.06 -2.45
N ALA A 17 -5.31 15.73 -3.51
CA ALA A 17 -4.87 15.44 -4.88
C ALA A 17 -3.41 15.82 -5.16
N TYR A 18 -2.74 16.53 -4.24
CA TYR A 18 -1.36 16.97 -4.38
C TYR A 18 -0.37 16.10 -3.58
N THR A 19 -0.89 15.24 -2.70
CA THR A 19 -0.08 14.26 -1.97
C THR A 19 0.53 13.27 -2.95
N SER A 20 1.85 13.08 -2.88
CA SER A 20 2.56 12.16 -3.76
C SER A 20 2.37 10.70 -3.36
N GLN A 21 2.54 9.76 -4.31
CA GLN A 21 2.47 8.32 -4.03
C GLN A 21 3.53 7.88 -3.01
N GLU A 22 4.71 8.51 -3.05
CA GLU A 22 5.79 8.26 -2.09
C GLU A 22 5.41 8.70 -0.68
N GLU A 23 4.75 9.85 -0.54
CA GLU A 23 4.26 10.34 0.74
C GLU A 23 3.16 9.44 1.32
N ILE A 24 2.20 9.00 0.49
CA ILE A 24 1.18 8.03 0.92
C ILE A 24 1.84 6.75 1.40
N TYR A 25 2.81 6.21 0.66
CA TYR A 25 3.58 5.03 1.06
C TYR A 25 4.29 5.23 2.41
N ASN A 26 5.00 6.34 2.57
CA ASN A 26 5.76 6.64 3.78
C ASN A 26 4.87 6.72 5.03
N LEU A 27 3.67 7.30 4.89
CA LEU A 27 2.75 7.49 6.02
C LEU A 27 1.88 6.26 6.32
N THR A 28 1.74 5.32 5.38
CA THR A 28 0.80 4.19 5.53
C THR A 28 1.48 2.82 5.61
N THR A 29 2.33 2.44 4.65
CA THR A 29 2.78 1.05 4.50
C THR A 29 4.26 0.84 4.78
N ARG A 30 5.08 1.89 4.83
CA ARG A 30 6.52 1.78 5.08
C ARG A 30 6.87 1.01 6.35
N ASN A 31 6.15 1.25 7.44
CA ASN A 31 6.38 0.58 8.73
C ASN A 31 5.91 -0.88 8.72
N LEU A 32 5.03 -1.27 7.79
CA LEU A 32 4.59 -2.65 7.66
C LEU A 32 5.72 -3.55 7.13
N VAL A 33 6.65 -2.98 6.35
CA VAL A 33 7.80 -3.73 5.80
C VAL A 33 8.69 -4.26 6.93
N ASP A 34 8.92 -3.47 7.98
CA ASP A 34 9.67 -3.91 9.17
C ASP A 34 8.98 -5.09 9.85
N GLY A 35 7.68 -4.96 10.12
CA GLY A 35 6.90 -6.04 10.73
C GLY A 35 6.94 -7.32 9.89
N VAL A 36 6.86 -7.21 8.55
CA VAL A 36 6.96 -8.38 7.66
C VAL A 36 8.33 -9.04 7.72
N LEU A 37 9.41 -8.25 7.76
CA LEU A 37 10.77 -8.78 7.91
C LEU A 37 11.02 -9.43 9.28
N GLU A 38 10.31 -8.97 10.31
CA GLU A 38 10.30 -9.57 11.66
C GLU A 38 9.40 -10.82 11.77
N GLY A 39 8.70 -11.20 10.69
CA GLY A 39 7.86 -12.39 10.63
C GLY A 39 6.38 -12.17 10.97
N PHE A 40 5.92 -10.91 11.05
CA PHE A 40 4.51 -10.58 11.22
C PHE A 40 3.75 -10.52 9.88
N ASN A 41 2.45 -10.76 9.92
CA ASN A 41 1.58 -10.61 8.76
C ASN A 41 1.06 -9.17 8.66
N ALA A 42 1.06 -8.61 7.45
CA ALA A 42 0.48 -7.31 7.15
C ALA A 42 -0.55 -7.42 6.01
N THR A 43 -1.54 -6.53 5.99
CA THR A 43 -2.55 -6.48 4.92
C THR A 43 -2.94 -5.04 4.65
N VAL A 44 -3.03 -4.68 3.38
CA VAL A 44 -3.39 -3.33 2.91
C VAL A 44 -4.54 -3.46 1.93
N PHE A 45 -5.64 -2.75 2.19
CA PHE A 45 -6.80 -2.68 1.31
C PHE A 45 -6.96 -1.27 0.75
N SER A 46 -7.23 -1.15 -0.55
CA SER A 46 -7.77 0.07 -1.13
C SER A 46 -9.27 -0.08 -1.33
N TYR A 47 -10.06 0.79 -0.68
CA TYR A 47 -11.52 0.72 -0.66
C TYR A 47 -12.14 2.05 -1.12
N GLY A 48 -13.26 1.95 -1.85
CA GLY A 48 -13.96 3.12 -2.39
C GLY A 48 -14.75 2.79 -3.66
N ALA A 49 -15.53 3.76 -4.13
CA ALA A 49 -16.33 3.62 -5.35
C ALA A 49 -15.45 3.43 -6.62
N THR A 50 -16.04 2.96 -7.72
CA THR A 50 -15.37 2.95 -9.02
C THR A 50 -14.96 4.38 -9.40
N GLY A 51 -13.72 4.55 -9.89
CA GLY A 51 -13.16 5.87 -10.19
C GLY A 51 -12.58 6.62 -8.98
N ALA A 52 -12.70 6.11 -7.75
CA ALA A 52 -12.20 6.78 -6.54
C ALA A 52 -10.67 6.67 -6.32
N GLY A 53 -9.91 6.13 -7.28
CA GLY A 53 -8.44 6.05 -7.20
C GLY A 53 -7.85 4.75 -6.61
N LYS A 54 -8.65 3.73 -6.27
CA LYS A 54 -8.15 2.45 -5.69
C LYS A 54 -6.97 1.82 -6.44
N THR A 55 -7.09 1.69 -7.77
CA THR A 55 -6.05 1.12 -8.64
C THR A 55 -4.84 2.04 -8.71
N TYR A 56 -5.06 3.35 -8.79
CA TYR A 56 -3.99 4.35 -8.81
C TYR A 56 -3.20 4.33 -7.51
N THR A 57 -3.84 4.31 -6.33
CA THR A 57 -3.13 4.19 -5.05
C THR A 57 -2.36 2.88 -4.95
N MET A 58 -2.97 1.73 -5.26
CA MET A 58 -2.33 0.43 -5.05
C MET A 58 -1.23 0.11 -6.07
N ILE A 59 -1.47 0.34 -7.37
CA ILE A 59 -0.56 -0.04 -8.46
C ILE A 59 0.16 1.19 -9.01
N GLY A 60 -0.54 2.30 -9.18
CA GLY A 60 -0.02 3.53 -9.80
C GLY A 60 0.05 3.43 -11.32
N ASP A 61 0.89 4.28 -11.90
CA ASP A 61 1.23 4.28 -13.33
C ASP A 61 2.76 4.16 -13.52
N THR A 62 3.21 4.14 -14.78
CA THR A 62 4.62 3.96 -15.13
C THR A 62 5.53 5.06 -14.58
N ASN A 63 5.02 6.28 -14.45
CA ASN A 63 5.78 7.43 -13.97
C ASN A 63 5.61 7.62 -12.45
N THR A 64 4.47 7.19 -11.91
CA THR A 64 4.06 7.38 -10.52
C THR A 64 3.68 6.03 -9.92
N PRO A 65 4.67 5.20 -9.51
CA PRO A 65 4.41 3.88 -8.95
C PRO A 65 3.60 3.97 -7.66
N GLY A 66 2.67 3.03 -7.46
CA GLY A 66 1.82 2.97 -6.28
C GLY A 66 2.39 2.11 -5.15
N ILE A 67 1.56 1.94 -4.11
CA ILE A 67 1.93 1.29 -2.85
C ILE A 67 2.55 -0.09 -3.05
N MET A 68 2.02 -0.93 -3.94
CA MET A 68 2.53 -2.28 -4.17
C MET A 68 3.98 -2.25 -4.66
N VAL A 69 4.28 -1.43 -5.67
CA VAL A 69 5.62 -1.34 -6.27
C VAL A 69 6.61 -0.72 -5.28
N LEU A 70 6.21 0.35 -4.60
CA LEU A 70 7.03 1.02 -3.59
C LEU A 70 7.36 0.10 -2.41
N THR A 71 6.37 -0.68 -1.95
CA THR A 71 6.55 -1.65 -0.86
C THR A 71 7.50 -2.78 -1.26
N LEU A 72 7.33 -3.35 -2.47
CA LEU A 72 8.24 -4.39 -2.96
C LEU A 72 9.67 -3.86 -3.13
N LYS A 73 9.83 -2.64 -3.65
CA LYS A 73 11.15 -2.01 -3.79
C LYS A 73 11.85 -1.87 -2.43
N ASP A 74 11.17 -1.28 -1.45
CA ASP A 74 11.72 -1.10 -0.10
C ASP A 74 12.01 -2.44 0.58
N LEU A 75 11.13 -3.43 0.43
CA LEU A 75 11.36 -4.78 0.96
C LEU A 75 12.68 -5.37 0.43
N PHE A 76 12.91 -5.31 -0.89
CA PHE A 76 14.14 -5.83 -1.47
C PHE A 76 15.37 -5.01 -1.08
N GLU A 77 15.27 -3.68 -0.98
CA GLU A 77 16.35 -2.82 -0.50
C GLU A 77 16.74 -3.17 0.93
N ARG A 78 15.78 -3.32 1.85
CA ARG A 78 16.04 -3.73 3.24
C ARG A 78 16.66 -5.11 3.35
N ILE A 79 16.17 -6.09 2.59
CA ILE A 79 16.78 -7.44 2.54
C ILE A 79 18.23 -7.36 2.08
N GLN A 80 18.54 -6.54 1.06
CA GLN A 80 19.92 -6.36 0.59
C GLN A 80 20.82 -5.71 1.65
N HIS A 81 20.31 -4.74 2.41
CA HIS A 81 21.05 -4.09 3.49
C HIS A 81 21.28 -5.00 4.70
N ILE A 82 20.38 -5.94 4.97
CA ILE A 82 20.51 -6.89 6.08
C ILE A 82 21.54 -8.00 5.78
N ARG A 83 21.99 -8.20 4.52
CA ARG A 83 22.90 -9.31 4.10
C ARG A 83 24.20 -9.37 4.93
N ASN A 84 24.10 -9.98 6.09
CA ASN A 84 25.14 -10.62 6.87
C ASN A 84 24.91 -12.14 6.79
N ALA A 85 25.89 -12.95 7.18
CA ALA A 85 25.84 -14.41 6.99
C ALA A 85 24.79 -15.15 7.86
N GLU A 86 23.99 -14.42 8.64
CA GLU A 86 23.09 -14.97 9.66
C GLU A 86 21.65 -15.19 9.15
N TYR A 87 21.21 -14.47 8.12
CA TYR A 87 19.84 -14.53 7.63
C TYR A 87 19.76 -14.91 6.15
N GLU A 88 18.91 -15.90 5.84
CA GLU A 88 18.51 -16.28 4.47
C GLU A 88 17.05 -15.90 4.24
N TYR A 89 16.79 -15.09 3.21
CA TYR A 89 15.43 -14.66 2.84
C TYR A 89 14.97 -15.36 1.56
N LYS A 90 13.79 -15.97 1.62
CA LYS A 90 13.07 -16.46 0.43
C LYS A 90 11.80 -15.65 0.22
N VAL A 91 11.75 -14.90 -0.87
CA VAL A 91 10.58 -14.08 -1.24
C VAL A 91 9.78 -14.79 -2.33
N THR A 92 8.46 -14.89 -2.16
CA THR A 92 7.53 -15.42 -3.17
C THR A 92 6.39 -14.43 -3.36
N PHE A 93 6.01 -14.18 -4.62
CA PHE A 93 4.96 -13.23 -4.98
C PHE A 93 3.88 -13.91 -5.80
N ASN A 94 2.61 -13.64 -5.47
CA ASN A 94 1.44 -14.14 -6.19
C ASN A 94 0.50 -12.96 -6.46
N TYR A 95 -0.07 -12.91 -7.67
CA TYR A 95 -1.06 -11.91 -8.05
C TYR A 95 -2.29 -12.63 -8.59
N LEU A 96 -3.42 -12.44 -7.93
CA LEU A 96 -4.66 -13.19 -8.16
C LEU A 96 -5.82 -12.21 -8.35
N GLU A 97 -6.76 -12.57 -9.22
CA GLU A 97 -8.04 -11.89 -9.37
C GLU A 97 -9.15 -12.74 -8.76
N VAL A 98 -9.99 -12.12 -7.92
CA VAL A 98 -11.23 -12.74 -7.44
C VAL A 98 -12.41 -12.00 -8.05
N TYR A 99 -13.13 -12.65 -8.97
CA TYR A 99 -14.30 -12.09 -9.63
C TYR A 99 -15.46 -13.08 -9.58
N ASN A 100 -16.59 -12.67 -9.01
CA ASN A 100 -17.77 -13.53 -8.83
C ASN A 100 -17.41 -14.88 -8.18
N GLU A 101 -16.67 -14.83 -7.07
CA GLU A 101 -16.17 -16.00 -6.32
C GLU A 101 -15.24 -16.95 -7.09
N ASN A 102 -14.83 -16.58 -8.32
CA ASN A 102 -13.85 -17.33 -9.10
C ASN A 102 -12.47 -16.69 -8.95
N ILE A 103 -11.46 -17.54 -8.70
CA ILE A 103 -10.06 -17.14 -8.58
C ILE A 103 -9.38 -17.36 -9.94
N ARG A 104 -8.58 -16.39 -10.39
CA ARG A 104 -7.76 -16.45 -11.60
C ARG A 104 -6.35 -15.96 -11.32
#